data_AF-A0AAW2WXF4-F1
#
_entry.id   AF-A0AAW2WXF4-F1
#
_cell.length_a   1.000
_cell.length_b   1.000
_cell.length_c   1.000
_cell.angle_alpha   90.00
_cell.angle_beta   90.00
_cell.angle_gamma   90.00
#
_symmetry.space_group_name_H-M   'P 1'
#
loop_
_entity.id
_entity.type
_entity.pdbx_description
1 polymer ?
#
loop_
_entity_poly.entity_id
_entity_poly.type
_entity_poly.pdbx_seq_one_letter_code
_entity_poly.pdbx_strand_id
1 'polypeptide(L)'
;MDMIRSMMYFTNLPPSFWGYALETAAKLLNIAPSKSVPQTPYEIWHGKPASYKYLRVWGSPAYLKRLVGDKLDSRSSLCRFIEYPKELRDIISMIRSSKRSLSQGTQYSWKRIFHRIADVMRS
;
A
#
# COMPACT_ATOMS: atom_id res chain seq x y z
N MET A 1 8.99 12.81 -2.43
CA MET A 1 8.67 12.04 -3.66
C MET A 1 9.59 10.85 -3.86
N ASP A 2 10.78 10.82 -3.24
CA ASP A 2 11.80 9.80 -3.54
C ASP A 2 11.40 8.39 -3.10
N MET A 3 10.69 8.26 -1.98
CA MET A 3 10.11 6.99 -1.55
C MET A 3 9.23 6.34 -2.63
N ILE A 4 8.38 7.12 -3.30
CA ILE A 4 7.48 6.63 -4.36
C ILE A 4 8.30 6.20 -5.58
N ARG A 5 9.32 6.98 -5.96
CA ARG A 5 10.22 6.63 -7.06
C ARG A 5 10.95 5.33 -6.80
N SER A 6 11.51 5.16 -5.60
CA SER A 6 12.18 3.93 -5.17
C SER A 6 11.24 2.72 -5.19
N MET A 7 10.01 2.87 -4.67
CA MET A 7 8.99 1.81 -4.68
C MET A 7 8.60 1.38 -6.10
N MET A 8 8.37 2.34 -6.98
CA MET A 8 8.04 2.07 -8.39
C MET A 8 9.21 1.41 -9.12
N TYR A 9 10.44 1.90 -8.90
CA TYR A 9 11.66 1.34 -9.48
C TYR A 9 11.88 -0.13 -9.08
N PHE A 10 11.69 -0.46 -7.80
CA PHE A 10 11.92 -1.81 -7.28
C PHE A 10 10.95 -2.86 -7.82
N THR A 11 9.77 -2.46 -8.29
CA THR A 11 8.66 -3.39 -8.54
C THR A 11 8.36 -3.65 -10.00
N ASN A 12 9.07 -2.99 -10.91
CA ASN A 12 8.87 -3.09 -12.37
C ASN A 12 7.37 -3.09 -12.75
N LEU A 13 6.57 -2.28 -12.05
CA LEU A 13 5.14 -2.12 -12.28
C LEU A 13 4.92 -1.00 -13.31
N PRO A 14 3.83 -1.07 -14.11
CA PRO A 14 3.48 0.02 -15.02
C PRO A 14 3.36 1.38 -14.30
N PRO A 15 3.71 2.50 -14.95
CA PRO A 15 3.61 3.82 -14.34
C PRO A 15 2.23 4.13 -13.77
N SER A 16 1.15 3.56 -14.31
CA SER A 16 -0.23 3.70 -13.81
C SER A 16 -0.42 3.32 -12.32
N PHE A 17 0.51 2.58 -11.72
CA PHE A 17 0.46 2.19 -10.30
C PHE A 17 1.00 3.24 -9.33
N TRP A 18 1.52 4.37 -9.82
CA TRP A 18 2.13 5.40 -8.98
C TRP A 18 1.19 5.94 -7.88
N GLY A 19 -0.13 6.01 -8.13
CA GLY A 19 -1.11 6.45 -7.14
C GLY A 19 -1.20 5.52 -5.93
N TYR A 20 -1.13 4.21 -6.14
CA TYR A 20 -1.08 3.23 -5.05
C TYR A 20 0.25 3.30 -4.28
N ALA A 21 1.36 3.55 -4.98
CA ALA A 21 2.66 3.74 -4.35
C ALA A 21 2.66 5.00 -3.47
N LEU A 22 2.02 6.09 -3.93
CA LEU A 22 1.81 7.31 -3.16
C LEU A 22 0.98 7.05 -1.89
N GLU A 23 -0.14 6.35 -1.98
CA GLU A 23 -0.98 6.02 -0.82
C GLU A 23 -0.21 5.15 0.20
N THR A 24 0.54 4.16 -0.29
CA THR A 24 1.38 3.30 0.54
C THR A 24 2.49 4.08 1.22
N ALA A 25 3.19 4.95 0.49
CA ALA A 25 4.23 5.82 1.03
C ALA A 25 3.67 6.74 2.12
N ALA A 26 2.51 7.36 1.90
CA ALA A 26 1.86 8.21 2.90
C ALA A 26 1.52 7.41 4.18
N LYS A 27 1.02 6.17 4.03
CA LYS A 27 0.72 5.31 5.18
C LYS A 27 1.98 4.92 5.95
N LEU A 28 3.05 4.56 5.24
CA LEU A 28 4.35 4.24 5.85
C LEU A 28 4.95 5.44 6.59
N LEU A 29 4.84 6.64 6.02
CA LEU A 29 5.31 7.87 6.67
C LEU A 29 4.53 8.17 7.96
N ASN A 30 3.22 7.93 7.97
CA ASN A 30 2.40 8.18 9.17
C ASN A 30 2.69 7.25 10.35
N ILE A 31 3.24 6.07 10.09
CA ILE A 31 3.58 5.08 11.13
C ILE A 31 5.10 4.96 11.35
N ALA A 32 5.91 5.66 10.56
CA ALA A 32 7.35 5.68 10.75
C ALA A 32 7.70 6.62 11.90
N PRO A 33 8.57 6.21 12.83
CA PRO A 33 9.07 7.12 13.85
C PRO A 33 9.90 8.23 13.20
N SER A 34 9.78 9.44 13.74
CA SER A 34 10.61 10.58 13.36
C SER A 34 11.86 10.62 14.25
N LYS A 35 12.96 11.18 13.73
CA LYS A 35 14.13 11.47 14.58
C LYS A 35 13.85 12.58 15.58
N SER A 36 12.93 13.48 15.25
CA SER A 36 12.64 14.68 16.03
C SER A 36 11.59 14.44 17.11
N VAL A 37 10.71 13.45 16.93
CA VAL A 37 9.59 13.17 17.84
C VAL A 37 9.54 11.65 18.09
N PRO A 38 9.50 11.21 19.36
CA PRO A 38 9.51 9.78 19.70
C PRO A 38 8.22 9.05 19.31
N GLN A 39 7.12 9.79 19.13
CA GLN A 39 5.82 9.26 18.69
C GLN A 39 5.66 9.41 17.17
N THR A 40 4.98 8.44 16.56
CA THR A 40 4.61 8.50 15.14
C THR A 40 3.44 9.47 14.91
N PRO A 41 3.28 10.06 13.72
CA PRO A 41 2.10 10.87 13.39
C PRO A 41 0.78 10.13 13.66
N TYR A 42 0.74 8.82 13.39
CA TYR A 42 -0.41 7.96 13.70
C TYR A 42 -0.71 7.92 15.21
N GLU A 43 0.32 7.76 16.04
CA GLU A 43 0.18 7.77 17.50
C GLU A 43 -0.33 9.10 18.03
N ILE A 44 0.19 10.20 17.48
CA ILE A 44 -0.24 11.55 17.86
C ILE A 44 -1.72 11.77 17.52
N TRP A 45 -2.16 11.36 16.33
CA TRP A 45 -3.54 11.58 15.88
C TRP A 45 -4.56 10.62 16.51
N HIS A 46 -4.17 9.38 16.77
CA HIS A 46 -5.10 8.35 17.25
C HIS A 46 -4.98 8.04 18.75
N GLY A 47 -3.97 8.61 19.43
CA GLY A 47 -3.71 8.37 20.85
C GLY A 47 -3.39 6.90 21.18
N LYS A 48 -2.98 6.11 20.18
CA LYS A 48 -2.73 4.66 20.31
C LYS A 48 -1.48 4.26 19.52
N PRO A 49 -0.68 3.31 20.03
CA PRO A 49 0.50 2.79 19.34
C PRO A 49 0.16 2.26 17.95
N ALA A 50 1.01 2.56 16.97
CA ALA A 50 0.87 2.00 15.64
C ALA A 50 1.12 0.47 15.68
N SER A 51 0.25 -0.31 15.05
CA SER A 51 0.51 -1.75 14.87
C SER A 51 1.31 -1.98 13.60
N TYR A 52 2.45 -2.66 13.72
CA TYR A 52 3.33 -2.98 12.58
C TYR A 52 3.06 -4.39 12.01
N LYS A 53 2.19 -5.18 12.65
CA LYS A 53 1.95 -6.59 12.32
C LYS A 53 1.45 -6.82 10.88
N TYR A 54 0.71 -5.84 10.35
CA TYR A 54 0.13 -5.92 9.02
C TYR A 54 1.01 -5.30 7.92
N LEU A 55 2.17 -4.72 8.27
CA LEU A 55 3.02 -4.07 7.29
C LEU A 55 3.68 -5.07 6.37
N ARG A 56 3.65 -4.73 5.08
CA ARG A 56 4.22 -5.48 3.98
C ARG A 56 5.05 -4.55 3.12
N VAL A 57 6.15 -5.09 2.60
CA VAL A 57 7.01 -4.35 1.68
C VAL A 57 6.28 -4.21 0.34
N TRP A 58 6.27 -3.00 -0.20
CA TRP A 58 5.72 -2.74 -1.52
C TRP A 58 6.35 -3.66 -2.58
N GLY A 59 5.51 -4.34 -3.35
CA GLY A 59 5.89 -5.30 -4.37
C GLY A 59 6.38 -6.64 -3.87
N SER A 60 6.34 -6.91 -2.57
CA SER A 60 6.75 -8.22 -2.04
C SER A 60 5.92 -9.34 -2.68
N PRO A 61 6.53 -10.49 -3.00
CA PRO A 61 5.80 -11.68 -3.43
C PRO A 61 4.74 -12.05 -2.40
N ALA A 62 3.54 -12.32 -2.86
CA ALA A 62 2.45 -12.77 -2.01
C ALA A 62 1.57 -13.75 -2.79
N TYR A 63 0.97 -14.71 -2.09
CA TYR A 63 0.20 -15.78 -2.71
C TYR A 63 -1.30 -15.58 -2.48
N LEU A 64 -2.06 -15.43 -3.56
CA LEU A 64 -3.52 -15.44 -3.51
C LEU A 64 -4.03 -16.87 -3.54
N LYS A 65 -4.76 -17.30 -2.50
CA LYS A 65 -5.46 -18.58 -2.51
C LYS A 65 -6.56 -18.55 -3.56
N ARG A 66 -6.57 -19.53 -4.45
CA ARG A 66 -7.63 -19.70 -5.45
C ARG A 66 -8.83 -20.35 -4.76
N LEU A 67 -9.97 -19.65 -4.73
CA LEU A 67 -11.19 -20.14 -4.08
C LEU A 67 -11.92 -21.23 -4.90
N VAL A 68 -11.67 -21.30 -6.20
CA VAL A 68 -12.29 -22.27 -7.12
C VAL A 68 -11.20 -22.99 -7.90
N GLY A 69 -11.12 -24.32 -7.80
CA GLY A 69 -10.17 -25.13 -8.57
C GLY A 69 -10.43 -26.62 -8.43
N ASP A 70 -10.21 -27.35 -9.53
CA ASP A 70 -10.34 -28.81 -9.59
C ASP A 70 -9.29 -29.54 -8.74
N LYS A 71 -9.48 -30.85 -8.55
CA LYS A 71 -8.73 -31.69 -7.60
C LYS A 71 -7.19 -31.63 -7.79
N LEU A 72 -6.69 -31.21 -8.95
CA LEU A 72 -5.26 -31.19 -9.30
C LEU A 72 -4.70 -29.81 -9.69
N ASP A 73 -5.51 -28.75 -9.61
CA ASP A 73 -5.11 -27.44 -10.13
C ASP A 73 -4.36 -26.61 -9.08
N SER A 74 -3.52 -25.66 -9.55
CA SER A 74 -2.73 -24.81 -8.65
C SER A 74 -3.63 -24.00 -7.70
N ARG A 75 -3.48 -24.29 -6.40
CA ARG A 75 -4.29 -23.71 -5.30
C ARG A 75 -3.91 -22.26 -4.96
N SER A 76 -2.83 -21.73 -5.51
CA SER A 76 -2.37 -20.36 -5.24
C SER A 76 -1.79 -19.67 -6.47
N SER A 77 -1.94 -18.35 -6.55
CA SER A 77 -1.35 -17.53 -7.61
C SER A 77 -0.33 -16.56 -7.03
N LEU A 78 0.88 -16.55 -7.59
CA LEU A 78 1.89 -15.56 -7.27
C LEU A 78 1.43 -14.16 -7.69
N CYS A 79 1.48 -13.23 -6.75
CA CYS A 79 1.06 -11.85 -6.89
C CYS A 79 2.08 -10.91 -6.23
N ARG A 80 1.91 -9.61 -6.46
CA ARG A 80 2.65 -8.56 -5.75
C ARG A 80 1.73 -7.78 -4.81
N PHE A 81 2.25 -7.45 -3.63
CA PHE A 81 1.62 -6.53 -2.68
C PHE A 81 1.65 -5.09 -3.21
N ILE A 82 0.49 -4.44 -3.32
CA ILE A 82 0.40 -3.08 -3.88
C ILE A 82 -0.34 -2.12 -2.95
N GLU A 83 -1.41 -2.49 -2.27
CA GLU A 83 -2.06 -1.53 -1.38
C GLU A 83 -2.58 -2.17 -0.10
N TYR A 84 -2.66 -1.32 0.93
CA TYR A 84 -3.30 -1.63 2.18
C TYR A 84 -4.80 -1.31 2.09
N PRO A 85 -5.69 -2.20 2.56
CA PRO A 85 -7.11 -1.91 2.59
C PRO A 85 -7.41 -0.66 3.44
N LYS A 86 -8.41 0.11 3.01
CA LYS A 86 -8.85 1.36 3.65
C LYS A 86 -9.57 1.13 4.97
N GLU A 87 -10.09 -0.08 5.17
CA GLU A 87 -10.69 -0.57 6.42
C GLU A 87 -9.84 -1.72 6.95
N LEU A 88 -9.77 -1.87 8.28
CA LEU A 88 -9.14 -3.02 8.98
C LEU A 88 -9.94 -4.33 8.78
N ARG A 89 -10.42 -4.56 7.57
CA ARG A 89 -11.04 -5.81 7.13
C ARG A 89 -10.19 -6.37 5.99
N ASP A 90 -9.62 -7.52 6.28
CA ASP A 90 -8.52 -8.14 5.57
C ASP A 90 -8.82 -8.41 4.09
N ILE A 91 -8.37 -7.51 3.21
CA ILE A 91 -8.03 -7.86 1.82
C ILE A 91 -6.81 -7.02 1.42
N ILE A 92 -5.65 -7.66 1.37
CA ILE A 92 -4.49 -7.10 0.67
C ILE A 92 -4.87 -6.96 -0.80
N SER A 93 -4.77 -5.77 -1.38
CA SER A 93 -4.93 -5.64 -2.83
C SER A 93 -3.67 -6.21 -3.50
N MET A 94 -3.87 -7.36 -4.16
CA MET A 94 -2.83 -8.17 -4.79
C MET A 94 -3.09 -8.22 -6.29
N ILE A 95 -2.06 -7.93 -7.08
CA ILE A 95 -2.16 -8.06 -8.54
C ILE A 95 -1.54 -9.37 -8.98
N ARG A 96 -2.34 -10.17 -9.69
CA ARG A 96 -1.85 -11.36 -10.39
C ARG A 96 -0.81 -10.94 -11.42
N SER A 97 0.37 -11.56 -11.37
CA SER A 97 1.49 -11.22 -12.24
C SER A 97 1.28 -11.55 -13.74
N SER A 98 0.07 -11.88 -14.18
CA SER A 98 -0.23 -12.26 -15.57
C SER A 98 -1.29 -11.33 -16.18
N LYS A 99 -0.82 -10.56 -17.18
CA LYS A 99 -1.54 -9.71 -18.15
C LYS A 99 -3.07 -9.72 -18.01
N ARG A 100 -3.60 -8.82 -17.20
CA ARG A 100 -4.96 -8.30 -17.41
C ARG A 100 -4.98 -6.85 -16.96
N SER A 101 -5.12 -5.96 -17.94
CA SER A 101 -5.52 -4.57 -17.74
C SER A 101 -6.78 -4.57 -16.90
N LEU A 102 -6.71 -4.03 -15.68
CA LEU A 102 -7.90 -3.71 -14.90
C LEU A 102 -8.27 -2.26 -15.18
N SER A 103 -9.56 -2.12 -15.46
CA SER A 103 -10.28 -0.91 -15.88
C SER A 103 -9.87 0.34 -15.11
N GLN A 104 -9.66 1.42 -15.85
CA GLN A 104 -9.64 2.78 -15.32
C GLN A 104 -10.87 3.00 -14.45
N GLY A 105 -10.68 3.43 -13.20
CA GLY A 105 -11.82 3.64 -12.31
C GLY A 105 -11.50 3.96 -10.85
N THR A 106 -10.37 4.63 -10.56
CA THR A 106 -10.20 5.25 -9.24
C THR A 106 -9.83 6.72 -9.47
N GLN A 107 -10.82 7.60 -9.41
CA GLN A 107 -10.60 9.03 -9.45
C GLN A 107 -9.93 9.45 -8.13
N TYR A 108 -8.61 9.56 -8.13
CA TYR A 108 -7.84 10.03 -6.98
C TYR A 108 -8.17 11.52 -6.74
N SER A 109 -8.83 11.82 -5.63
CA SER A 109 -9.16 13.19 -5.23
C SER A 109 -7.95 13.87 -4.60
N TRP A 110 -7.31 14.75 -5.39
CA TRP A 110 -6.15 15.54 -4.99
C TRP A 110 -6.35 16.33 -3.69
N LYS A 111 -7.58 16.81 -3.43
CA LYS A 111 -7.89 17.57 -2.20
C LYS A 111 -7.64 16.75 -0.92
N ARG A 112 -7.94 15.44 -0.92
CA ARG A 112 -7.74 14.56 0.25
C ARG A 112 -6.28 14.16 0.46
N ILE A 113 -5.54 13.97 -0.63
CA ILE A 113 -4.11 13.60 -0.59
C ILE A 113 -3.29 14.80 -0.11
N PHE A 114 -3.57 16.00 -0.63
CA PHE A 114 -2.88 17.21 -0.21
C PHE A 114 -3.12 17.56 1.25
N HIS A 115 -4.36 17.45 1.77
CA HIS A 115 -4.61 17.69 3.19
C HIS A 115 -3.78 16.76 4.08
N ARG A 116 -3.75 15.46 3.77
CA ARG A 116 -2.97 14.48 4.56
C ARG A 116 -1.46 14.70 4.52
N ILE A 117 -0.93 15.21 3.42
CA ILE A 117 0.52 15.50 3.27
C ILE A 117 0.88 16.85 3.90
N ALA A 118 0.01 17.86 3.74
CA ALA A 118 0.23 19.19 4.31
C ALA A 118 0.26 19.16 5.84
N ASP A 119 -0.55 18.30 6.47
CA ASP A 119 -0.56 18.12 7.92
C ASP A 119 0.70 17.38 8.43
N VAL A 120 1.34 16.54 7.60
CA VAL A 120 2.60 15.85 7.92
C VAL A 120 3.83 16.77 7.79
N MET A 121 3.75 17.82 6.97
CA MET A 121 4.86 18.76 6.75
C MET A 121 4.79 20.03 7.63
N ARG A 122 3.74 20.22 8.42
CA ARG A 122 3.53 21.44 9.24
C ARG A 122 3.81 21.29 10.74
N SER A 123 4.23 20.11 11.21
CA SER A 123 4.63 19.84 12.60
C SER A 123 6.11 19.47 12.69
#